data_AF-A0A661QCS1-F1
#
_entry.id   AF-A0A661QCS1-F1
#
_cell.length_a   1.000
_cell.length_b   1.000
_cell.length_c   1.000
_cell.angle_alpha   90.00
_cell.angle_beta   90.00
_cell.angle_gamma   90.00
#
_symmetry.space_group_name_H-M   'P 1'
#
loop_
_entity.id
_entity.type
_entity.pdbx_description
1 polymer ?
#
loop_
_entity_poly.entity_id
_entity_poly.type
_entity_poly.pdbx_seq_one_letter_code
_entity_poly.pdbx_strand_id
1 'polypeptide(L)' 'MNDAEITLIRYRMDRSKEALSAARLMYEKGHYNDAVNRLYYSCFYAVIALLAT' A
#
# COMPACT_ATOMS: atom_id res chain seq x y z
N MET A 1 8.73 -12.04 16.75
CA MET A 1 8.99 -11.06 15.69
C MET A 1 10.40 -10.54 15.84
N ASN A 2 11.29 -10.80 14.88
CA ASN A 2 12.67 -10.30 14.88
C ASN A 2 12.75 -8.90 14.22
N ASP A 3 13.90 -8.23 14.34
CA ASP A 3 14.09 -6.89 13.80
C ASP A 3 13.94 -6.82 12.28
N ALA A 4 14.27 -7.90 11.57
CA ALA A 4 14.12 -7.99 10.12
C ALA A 4 12.63 -8.05 9.71
N GLU A 5 11.80 -8.81 10.45
CA GLU A 5 10.35 -8.89 10.26
C GLU A 5 9.69 -7.53 10.51
N ILE A 6 10.05 -6.85 11.59
CA ILE A 6 9.54 -5.49 11.90
C ILE A 6 9.91 -4.50 10.79
N THR A 7 11.15 -4.56 10.30
CA THR A 7 11.64 -3.69 9.22
C THR A 7 10.88 -3.96 7.93
N LEU A 8 10.64 -5.23 7.58
CA LEU A 8 9.89 -5.64 6.40
C LEU A 8 8.41 -5.19 6.48
N ILE A 9 7.78 -5.35 7.65
CA ILE A 9 6.41 -4.88 7.90
C ILE A 9 6.32 -3.38 7.70
N ARG A 10 7.23 -2.59 8.30
CA ARG A 10 7.26 -1.13 8.16
C ARG A 10 7.40 -0.72 6.70
N TYR A 11 8.37 -1.32 5.98
CA TYR A 11 8.56 -1.06 4.56
C TYR A 11 7.29 -1.33 3.74
N ARG A 12 6.65 -2.48 3.94
CA ARG A 12 5.40 -2.83 3.23
C ARG A 12 4.27 -1.86 3.57
N MET A 13 4.14 -1.46 4.83
CA MET A 13 3.15 -0.46 5.24
C MET A 13 3.41 0.91 4.63
N ASP A 14 4.67 1.33 4.47
CA ASP A 14 4.98 2.59 3.80
C ASP A 14 4.65 2.54 2.31
N ARG A 15 4.93 1.42 1.64
CA ARG A 15 4.47 1.18 0.25
C ARG A 15 2.95 1.20 0.12
N SER A 16 2.23 0.67 1.11
CA SER A 16 0.76 0.74 1.16
C SER A 16 0.27 2.19 1.22
N LYS A 17 0.87 3.04 2.06
CA LYS A 17 0.52 4.46 2.20
C LYS A 17 0.84 5.26 0.93
N GLU A 18 1.99 5.02 0.31
CA GLU A 18 2.37 5.65 -0.96
C GLU A 18 1.35 5.32 -2.07
N ALA A 19 0.97 4.05 -2.19
CA ALA A 19 -0.03 3.62 -3.16
C ALA A 19 -1.41 4.24 -2.89
N LEU A 20 -1.82 4.38 -1.62
CA LEU A 20 -3.06 5.05 -1.24
C LEU A 20 -3.04 6.55 -1.59
N SER A 21 -1.93 7.24 -1.33
CA SER A 21 -1.74 8.64 -1.69
C SER A 21 -1.85 8.83 -3.21
N ALA A 22 -1.21 7.96 -3.99
CA ALA A 22 -1.32 7.97 -5.43
C ALA A 22 -2.75 7.68 -5.93
N ALA A 23 -3.46 6.74 -5.29
CA ALA A 23 -4.85 6.44 -5.61
C ALA A 23 -5.75 7.67 -5.41
N ARG A 24 -5.55 8.43 -4.32
CA ARG A 24 -6.27 9.68 -4.06
C ARG A 24 -5.99 10.73 -5.15
N LEU A 25 -4.72 10.91 -5.53
CA LEU A 25 -4.35 11.85 -6.60
C LEU A 25 -5.00 11.50 -7.94
N MET A 26 -5.06 10.20 -8.29
CA MET A 26 -5.71 9.75 -9.53
C MET A 26 -7.22 9.95 -9.47
N TYR A 27 -7.83 9.68 -8.31
CA TYR A 27 -9.26 9.90 -8.08
C TYR A 27 -9.63 11.39 -8.23
N GLU A 28 -8.88 12.28 -7.59
CA GLU A 28 -9.07 13.74 -7.66
C GLU A 28 -8.95 14.28 -9.09
N LYS A 29 -8.14 13.63 -9.93
CA LYS A 29 -7.96 13.98 -11.35
C LYS A 29 -8.97 13.29 -12.28
N GLY A 30 -9.90 12.48 -11.77
CA GLY A 30 -10.91 11.76 -12.55
C GLY A 30 -10.39 10.49 -13.24
N HIS A 31 -9.16 10.06 -12.95
CA HIS A 31 -8.58 8.81 -13.48
C HIS A 31 -8.98 7.61 -12.61
N TYR A 32 -10.27 7.27 -12.60
CA TYR A 32 -10.82 6.29 -11.66
C TYR A 32 -10.26 4.88 -11.83
N ASN A 33 -10.01 4.43 -13.06
CA ASN A 33 -9.40 3.11 -13.30
C ASN A 33 -8.00 3.02 -12.70
N ASP A 34 -7.18 4.07 -12.87
CA ASP A 34 -5.85 4.14 -12.28
C ASP A 34 -5.91 4.26 -10.75
N ALA A 35 -6.89 5.00 -10.22
CA ALA A 35 -7.14 5.10 -8.80
C ALA A 35 -7.45 3.72 -8.17
N VAL A 36 -8.33 2.94 -8.80
CA VAL A 36 -8.66 1.57 -8.36
C VAL A 36 -7.44 0.66 -8.44
N ASN A 37 -6.65 0.74 -9.52
CA ASN A 37 -5.42 -0.03 -9.64
C ASN A 37 -4.43 0.28 -8.50
N ARG A 38 -4.20 1.56 -8.19
CA ARG A 38 -3.33 1.97 -7.08
C ARG A 38 -3.91 1.58 -5.71
N LEU A 39 -5.22 1.64 -5.54
CA LEU A 39 -5.90 1.20 -4.32
C LEU A 39 -5.73 -0.31 -4.11
N TYR A 40 -5.85 -1.12 -5.16
CA TYR A 40 -5.55 -2.55 -5.11
C TYR A 40 -4.14 -2.82 -4.59
N TYR A 41 -3.12 -2.13 -5.11
CA TYR A 41 -1.75 -2.29 -4.63
C TYR A 41 -1.57 -1.82 -3.18
N SER A 42 -2.27 -0.76 -2.76
CA SER A 42 -2.28 -0.33 -1.36
C SER A 42 -2.78 -1.44 -0.42
N CYS A 43 -3.90 -2.06 -0.76
CA CYS A 43 -4.46 -3.19 -0.03
C CYS A 43 -3.52 -4.40 -0.05
N PHE A 44 -2.97 -4.74 -1.23
CA PHE A 44 -2.01 -5.84 -1.38
C PHE A 44 -0.83 -5.67 -0.42
N TYR A 45 -0.19 -4.50 -0.40
CA TYR A 45 0.93 -4.21 0.48
C TYR A 45 0.57 -4.32 1.97
N ALA A 46 -0.63 -3.86 2.36
CA ALA A 46 -1.10 -3.99 3.74
C ALA A 46 -1.35 -5.45 4.13
N VAL A 47 -1.95 -6.26 3.25
CA VAL A 47 -2.20 -7.68 3.51
C VAL A 47 -0.87 -8.45 3.62
N ILE A 48 0.08 -8.23 2.72
CA ILE A 48 1.38 -8.92 2.84
C ILE A 48 2.20 -8.42 4.03
N ALA A 49 1.96 -7.20 4.54
CA ALA A 49 2.55 -6.76 5.81
C ALA A 49 1.94 -7.51 6.99
N LEU A 50 0.61 -7.66 6.99
CA LEU A 50 -0.12 -8.42 8.02
C LEU A 50 0.30 -9.89 8.03
N LEU A 51 0.51 -10.52 6.88
CA LEU A 51 0.92 -11.93 6.78
C LEU A 51 2.41 -12.17 7.11
N ALA A 52 3.18 -11.12 7.40
CA ALA A 52 4.57 -11.24 7.83
C ALA A 52 4.74 -11.30 9.37
N THR A 53 3.63 -11.31 10.11
CA THR A 53 3.57 -11.50 11.57
C THR A 53 3.67 -12.97 11.94
#